data_AF-A0A4S8IRX2-F1
#
_entry.id   AF-A0A4S8IRX2-F1
#
_cell.length_a   1.000
_cell.length_b   1.000
_cell.length_c   1.000
_cell.angle_alpha   90.00
_cell.angle_beta   90.00
_cell.angle_gamma   90.00
#
_symmetry.space_group_name_H-M   'P 1'
#
loop_
_entity.id
_entity.type
_entity.pdbx_description
1 polymer ?
#
loop_
_entity_poly.entity_id
_entity_poly.type
_entity_poly.pdbx_seq_one_letter_code
_entity_poly.pdbx_strand_id
1 'polypeptide(L)'
;MLWEKSETWRWLVRKTRDSKRFFFAFATVCGSIPGVIGYCVMQLTNTRDEQLEDQLRQTARPESTRKEDTNDRYVASLRGETLTRKPYVRIQPLQKENNEETRKDARKANKIAVCSPSQRYKELQDIIAILGLDELSEEDRLSVARARKIERFLSQPFFVAEVFTGSPGKYVGVAETIRGFQLILSGELDSLPEQAFYLVDNIDEAIAT
;
A
#
# COMPACT_ATOMS: atom_id res chain seq x y z
N MET A 1 -37.56 20.32 -22.91
CA MET A 1 -38.59 20.16 -23.97
C MET A 1 -40.04 20.41 -23.52
N LEU A 2 -40.34 20.72 -22.24
CA LEU A 2 -41.73 21.05 -21.80
C LEU A 2 -42.09 22.54 -21.86
N TRP A 3 -41.10 23.44 -21.96
CA TRP A 3 -41.32 24.89 -21.84
C TRP A 3 -41.77 25.60 -23.13
N GLU A 4 -41.59 24.98 -24.29
CA GLU A 4 -41.85 25.62 -25.58
C GLU A 4 -43.35 25.72 -25.92
N LYS A 5 -44.20 24.94 -25.23
CA LYS A 5 -45.66 24.97 -25.42
C LYS A 5 -46.39 25.95 -24.51
N SER A 6 -45.76 26.52 -23.48
CA SER A 6 -46.48 27.41 -22.55
C SER A 6 -46.83 28.75 -23.20
N GLU A 7 -48.05 29.23 -22.99
CA GLU A 7 -48.50 30.53 -23.48
C GLU A 7 -47.74 31.68 -22.81
N THR A 8 -47.32 31.45 -21.56
CA THR A 8 -46.53 32.40 -20.77
C THR A 8 -45.15 32.64 -21.38
N TRP A 9 -44.49 31.61 -21.93
CA TRP A 9 -43.20 31.74 -22.59
C TRP A 9 -43.31 32.54 -23.90
N ARG A 10 -44.34 32.27 -24.70
CA ARG A 10 -44.61 33.03 -25.93
C ARG A 10 -44.92 34.50 -25.65
N TRP A 11 -45.72 34.79 -24.62
CA TRP A 11 -46.00 36.16 -24.19
C TRP A 11 -44.73 36.88 -23.73
N LEU A 12 -43.89 36.20 -22.93
CA LEU A 12 -42.64 36.75 -22.41
C LEU A 12 -41.67 37.12 -23.54
N VAL A 13 -41.46 36.21 -24.51
CA VAL A 13 -40.59 36.45 -25.68
C VAL A 13 -41.12 37.57 -26.57
N ARG A 14 -42.45 37.71 -26.68
CA ARG A 14 -43.04 38.82 -27.45
C ARG A 14 -42.84 40.15 -26.72
N LYS A 15 -43.01 40.17 -25.40
CA LYS A 15 -42.85 41.38 -24.58
C LYS A 15 -41.40 41.87 -24.52
N THR A 16 -40.43 40.96 -24.53
CA THR A 16 -39.00 41.31 -24.59
C THR A 16 -38.59 41.85 -25.96
N ARG A 17 -39.23 41.41 -27.04
CA ARG A 17 -39.00 41.95 -28.40
C ARG A 17 -39.57 43.35 -28.59
N ASP A 18 -40.76 43.62 -28.03
CA ASP A 18 -41.50 44.85 -28.33
C ASP A 18 -41.07 46.06 -27.45
N SER A 19 -40.38 45.85 -26.32
CA SER A 19 -39.94 46.94 -25.43
C SER A 19 -38.48 46.82 -24.99
N LYS A 20 -37.65 47.74 -25.47
CA LYS A 20 -36.22 47.84 -25.08
C LYS A 20 -36.03 48.04 -23.58
N ARG A 21 -36.90 48.84 -22.93
CA ARG A 21 -36.82 49.09 -21.48
C ARG A 21 -37.11 47.83 -20.66
N PHE A 22 -38.07 47.03 -21.11
CA PHE A 22 -38.39 45.75 -20.48
C PHE A 22 -37.27 44.71 -20.69
N PHE A 23 -36.69 44.67 -21.89
CA PHE A 23 -35.55 43.80 -22.20
C PHE A 23 -34.35 44.08 -21.27
N PHE A 24 -33.94 45.35 -21.13
CA PHE A 24 -32.82 45.71 -20.26
C PHE A 24 -33.10 45.38 -18.78
N ALA A 25 -34.31 45.66 -18.28
CA ALA A 25 -34.69 45.31 -16.92
C ALA A 25 -34.67 43.78 -16.67
N PHE A 26 -35.24 42.99 -17.60
CA PHE A 26 -35.24 41.54 -17.54
C PHE A 26 -33.82 40.96 -17.61
N ALA A 27 -32.96 41.51 -18.48
CA ALA A 27 -31.56 41.10 -18.61
C ALA A 27 -30.75 41.41 -17.33
N THR A 28 -30.94 42.58 -16.73
CA THR A 28 -30.27 42.92 -15.45
C THR A 28 -30.70 41.99 -14.31
N VAL A 29 -31.99 41.67 -14.22
CA VAL A 29 -32.52 40.76 -13.20
C VAL A 29 -32.00 39.33 -13.41
N CYS A 30 -32.02 38.84 -14.66
CA CYS A 30 -31.51 37.52 -15.00
C CYS A 30 -29.99 37.39 -14.83
N GLY A 31 -29.23 38.47 -15.00
CA GLY A 31 -27.78 38.46 -14.75
C GLY A 31 -27.40 38.54 -13.27
N SER A 32 -28.13 39.34 -12.48
CA SER A 32 -27.80 39.59 -11.08
C SER A 32 -28.30 38.51 -10.13
N ILE A 33 -29.51 37.97 -10.33
CA ILE A 33 -30.12 37.00 -9.42
C ILE A 33 -29.30 35.70 -9.32
N PRO A 34 -28.85 35.05 -10.41
CA PRO A 34 -28.03 33.85 -10.30
C PRO A 34 -26.69 34.10 -9.61
N GLY A 35 -26.10 35.29 -9.79
CA GLY A 35 -24.87 35.69 -9.12
C GLY A 35 -25.03 35.82 -7.61
N VAL A 36 -26.12 36.46 -7.15
CA VAL A 36 -26.41 36.61 -5.71
C VAL A 36 -26.78 35.27 -5.07
N ILE A 37 -27.57 34.44 -5.75
CA ILE A 37 -27.90 33.09 -5.26
C ILE A 37 -26.64 32.23 -5.22
N GLY A 38 -25.79 32.26 -6.25
CA GLY A 38 -24.52 31.53 -6.27
C GLY A 38 -23.58 31.97 -5.15
N TYR A 39 -23.47 33.29 -4.90
CA TYR A 39 -22.69 33.83 -3.78
C TYR A 39 -23.25 33.41 -2.43
N CYS A 40 -24.58 33.47 -2.25
CA CYS A 40 -25.23 33.10 -0.99
C CYS A 40 -25.14 31.58 -0.73
N VAL A 41 -25.33 30.75 -1.77
CA VAL A 41 -25.10 29.31 -1.69
C VAL A 41 -23.64 29.05 -1.33
N MET A 42 -22.68 29.68 -2.03
CA MET A 42 -21.26 29.51 -1.73
C MET A 42 -20.93 29.95 -0.30
N GLN A 43 -21.57 30.98 0.25
CA GLN A 43 -21.39 31.36 1.66
C GLN A 43 -22.03 30.38 2.64
N LEU A 44 -23.15 29.74 2.27
CA LEU A 44 -23.81 28.72 3.09
C LEU A 44 -23.12 27.34 2.99
N THR A 45 -22.50 27.01 1.86
CA THR A 45 -21.68 25.80 1.68
C THR A 45 -20.18 26.02 1.92
N ASN A 46 -19.75 27.22 2.28
CA ASN A 46 -18.38 27.47 2.74
C ASN A 46 -18.23 26.91 4.15
N THR A 47 -18.10 25.58 4.22
CA THR A 47 -17.81 24.81 5.42
C THR A 47 -16.35 25.01 5.81
N ARG A 48 -16.01 26.22 6.25
CA ARG A 48 -14.87 26.44 7.13
C ARG A 48 -15.42 26.78 8.50
N ASP A 49 -16.05 25.79 9.10
CA ASP A 49 -16.33 25.86 10.53
C ASP A 49 -14.99 25.60 11.21
N GLU A 50 -14.30 26.69 11.58
CA GLU A 50 -12.93 26.69 12.08
C GLU A 50 -12.80 25.72 13.28
N GLN A 51 -13.89 25.58 14.05
CA GLN A 51 -13.98 24.65 15.18
C GLN A 51 -14.00 23.17 14.77
N LEU A 52 -14.64 22.83 13.64
CA LEU A 52 -14.72 21.46 13.14
C LEU A 52 -13.38 21.03 12.51
N GLU A 53 -12.71 21.94 11.79
CA GLU A 53 -11.35 21.71 11.29
C GLU A 53 -10.35 21.55 12.43
N ASP A 54 -10.46 22.35 13.49
CA ASP A 54 -9.61 22.23 14.67
C ASP A 54 -9.84 20.91 15.42
N GLN A 55 -11.09 20.44 15.54
CA GLN A 55 -11.37 19.12 16.11
C GLN A 55 -10.83 17.97 15.25
N LEU A 56 -10.95 18.06 13.92
CA LEU A 56 -10.41 17.06 13.00
C LEU A 56 -8.88 17.06 13.02
N ARG A 57 -8.24 18.23 13.16
CA ARG A 57 -6.78 18.38 13.36
C ARG A 57 -6.30 17.75 14.65
N GLN A 58 -7.05 17.91 15.74
CA GLN A 58 -6.73 17.27 17.02
C GLN A 58 -6.91 15.74 16.99
N THR A 59 -7.81 15.24 16.16
CA THR A 59 -8.14 13.80 16.06
C THR A 59 -7.39 13.08 14.92
N ALA A 60 -6.66 13.82 14.08
CA ALA A 60 -6.02 13.28 12.88
C ALA A 60 -4.85 12.32 13.20
N ARG A 61 -4.68 11.29 12.34
CA ARG A 61 -3.54 10.37 12.39
C ARG A 61 -2.22 11.12 12.08
N PRO A 62 -1.09 10.72 12.70
CA PRO A 62 0.19 11.42 12.54
C PRO A 62 0.75 11.45 11.10
N GLU A 63 0.33 10.50 10.25
CA GLU A 63 0.69 10.43 8.82
C GLU A 63 0.02 11.53 7.97
N SER A 64 -1.23 11.89 8.27
CA SER A 64 -1.96 12.91 7.50
C SER A 64 -1.46 14.32 7.82
N THR A 65 -1.18 14.58 9.11
CA THR A 65 -0.57 15.85 9.57
C THR A 65 0.79 16.11 8.93
N ARG A 66 1.58 15.05 8.67
CA ARG A 66 2.89 15.18 8.00
C ARG A 66 2.78 15.62 6.55
N LYS A 67 1.77 15.14 5.82
CA LYS A 67 1.54 15.50 4.41
C LYS A 67 1.03 16.94 4.28
N GLU A 68 0.23 17.38 5.22
CA GLU A 68 -0.28 18.75 5.30
C GLU A 68 0.86 19.74 5.56
N ASP A 69 1.74 19.45 6.52
CA ASP A 69 2.96 20.23 6.80
C ASP A 69 3.89 20.37 5.57
N THR A 70 4.00 19.31 4.76
CA THR A 70 4.79 19.38 3.51
C THR A 70 4.12 20.23 2.45
N ASN A 71 2.79 20.21 2.39
CA ASN A 71 2.02 20.97 1.40
C ASN A 71 2.02 22.46 1.75
N ASP A 72 1.84 22.80 3.02
CA ASP A 72 1.90 24.18 3.52
C ASP A 72 3.28 24.81 3.31
N ARG A 73 4.36 24.02 3.43
CA ARG A 73 5.72 24.48 3.09
C ARG A 73 5.90 24.75 1.61
N TYR A 74 5.28 23.95 0.74
CA TYR A 74 5.36 24.13 -0.70
C TYR A 74 4.57 25.37 -1.14
N VAL A 75 3.42 25.63 -0.53
CA VAL A 75 2.63 26.83 -0.78
C VAL A 75 3.34 28.08 -0.24
N ALA A 76 3.98 28.00 0.94
CA ALA A 76 4.73 29.11 1.52
C ALA A 76 5.99 29.47 0.73
N SER A 77 6.71 28.47 0.18
CA SER A 77 7.87 28.72 -0.68
C SER A 77 7.49 29.39 -1.99
N LEU A 78 6.34 29.03 -2.57
CA LEU A 78 5.79 29.69 -3.74
C LEU A 78 5.34 31.14 -3.46
N ARG A 79 4.91 31.43 -2.22
CA ARG A 79 4.51 32.79 -1.78
C ARG A 79 5.67 33.66 -1.31
N GLY A 80 6.89 33.12 -1.22
CA GLY A 80 8.10 33.88 -0.87
C GLY A 80 8.13 34.39 0.58
N GLU A 81 7.30 33.84 1.46
CA GLU A 81 7.24 34.25 2.87
C GLU A 81 8.39 33.62 3.66
N THR A 82 9.15 34.44 4.40
CA THR A 82 10.17 33.97 5.35
C THR A 82 9.49 33.42 6.60
N LEU A 83 9.16 32.14 6.58
CA LEU A 83 8.57 31.42 7.71
C LEU A 83 9.42 31.64 8.99
N THR A 84 8.90 32.41 9.95
CA THR A 84 9.41 32.46 11.33
C THR A 84 9.24 31.06 11.92
N ARG A 85 10.31 30.27 11.82
CA ARG A 85 10.31 28.86 12.22
C ARG A 85 9.95 28.75 13.70
N LYS A 86 8.89 27.99 14.05
CA LYS A 86 8.95 27.24 15.30
C LYS A 86 10.15 26.29 15.16
N PRO A 87 11.18 26.38 16.01
CA PRO A 87 12.36 25.54 15.87
C PRO A 87 11.90 24.08 15.91
N TYR A 88 12.38 23.28 14.96
CA TYR A 88 12.15 21.84 15.00
C TYR A 88 12.58 21.33 16.37
N VAL A 89 11.63 20.84 17.17
CA VAL A 89 12.00 19.96 18.26
C VAL A 89 12.51 18.71 17.58
N ARG A 90 13.83 18.49 17.65
CA ARG A 90 14.41 17.20 17.29
C ARG A 90 13.68 16.19 18.16
N ILE A 91 12.76 15.40 17.59
CA ILE A 91 12.24 14.22 18.26
C ILE A 91 13.51 13.48 18.65
N GLN A 92 13.79 13.41 19.95
CA GLN A 92 14.91 12.61 20.42
C GLN A 92 14.64 11.23 19.83
N PRO A 93 15.57 10.65 19.06
CA PRO A 93 15.36 9.29 18.60
C PRO A 93 15.02 8.51 19.86
N LEU A 94 13.84 7.84 19.86
CA LEU A 94 13.55 6.82 20.86
C LEU A 94 14.86 6.08 21.04
N GLN A 95 15.42 6.06 22.26
CA GLN A 95 16.64 5.31 22.46
C GLN A 95 16.33 3.91 21.95
N LYS A 96 16.93 3.55 20.81
CA LYS A 96 16.89 2.18 20.37
C LYS A 96 17.75 1.51 21.41
N GLU A 97 17.06 0.88 22.37
CA GLU A 97 17.68 -0.06 23.28
C GLU A 97 18.64 -0.95 22.48
N ASN A 98 19.74 -1.36 23.14
CA ASN A 98 21.00 -1.93 22.63
C ASN A 98 20.90 -3.19 21.72
N ASN A 99 19.76 -3.42 21.08
CA ASN A 99 19.36 -4.56 20.28
C ASN A 99 19.58 -4.36 18.76
N GLU A 100 20.12 -3.23 18.30
CA GLU A 100 20.37 -3.00 16.86
C GLU A 100 21.55 -3.80 16.30
N GLU A 101 22.65 -3.87 17.05
CA GLU A 101 23.81 -4.72 16.72
C GLU A 101 23.34 -6.18 16.66
N THR A 102 22.66 -6.64 17.70
CA THR A 102 22.09 -7.99 17.82
C THR A 102 21.10 -8.29 16.68
N ARG A 103 20.26 -7.33 16.27
CA ARG A 103 19.34 -7.48 15.13
C ARG A 103 20.08 -7.54 13.79
N LYS A 104 21.15 -6.77 13.61
CA LYS A 104 21.96 -6.80 12.38
C LYS A 104 22.71 -8.12 12.27
N ASP A 105 23.26 -8.61 13.37
CA ASP A 105 23.95 -9.91 13.42
C ASP A 105 22.97 -11.05 13.19
N ALA A 106 21.80 -11.03 13.83
CA ALA A 106 20.74 -12.01 13.58
C ALA A 106 20.26 -11.97 12.12
N ARG A 107 20.08 -10.78 11.53
CA ARG A 107 19.72 -10.64 10.10
C ARG A 107 20.82 -11.15 9.19
N LYS A 108 22.09 -10.88 9.51
CA LYS A 108 23.24 -11.32 8.74
C LYS A 108 23.39 -12.84 8.81
N ALA A 109 23.32 -13.42 10.00
CA ALA A 109 23.35 -14.87 10.22
C ALA A 109 22.22 -15.57 9.48
N ASN A 110 21.00 -15.05 9.57
CA ASN A 110 19.84 -15.63 8.90
C ASN A 110 19.95 -15.51 7.37
N LYS A 111 20.42 -14.37 6.86
CA LYS A 111 20.71 -14.20 5.42
C LYS A 111 21.78 -15.19 4.94
N ILE A 112 22.85 -15.38 5.71
CA ILE A 112 23.92 -16.32 5.36
C ILE A 112 23.39 -17.76 5.34
N ALA A 113 22.59 -18.14 6.33
CA ALA A 113 22.02 -19.48 6.47
C ALA A 113 21.08 -19.86 5.32
N VAL A 114 20.29 -18.91 4.81
CA VAL A 114 19.41 -19.15 3.65
C VAL A 114 20.19 -19.09 2.33
N CYS A 115 21.18 -18.20 2.21
CA CYS A 115 21.93 -18.07 0.97
C CYS A 115 22.86 -19.25 0.68
N SER A 116 23.48 -19.86 1.70
CA SER A 116 24.53 -20.87 1.45
C SER A 116 24.04 -22.13 0.72
N PRO A 117 22.91 -22.79 1.09
CA PRO A 117 22.47 -24.00 0.38
C PRO A 117 21.90 -23.66 -1.00
N SER A 118 21.18 -22.55 -1.14
CA SER A 118 20.62 -22.11 -2.42
C SER A 118 21.70 -21.67 -3.41
N GLN A 119 22.83 -21.12 -2.95
CA GLN A 119 23.97 -20.79 -3.80
C GLN A 119 24.66 -22.06 -4.30
N ARG A 120 24.96 -23.00 -3.41
CA ARG A 120 25.49 -24.33 -3.77
C ARG A 120 24.59 -25.07 -4.76
N TYR A 121 23.28 -25.03 -4.55
CA TYR A 121 22.33 -25.65 -5.46
C TYR A 121 22.39 -25.07 -6.88
N LYS A 122 22.49 -23.75 -7.03
CA LYS A 122 22.60 -23.10 -8.34
C LYS A 122 23.87 -23.48 -9.08
N GLU A 123 25.00 -23.58 -8.38
CA GLU A 123 26.27 -24.03 -8.97
C GLU A 123 26.19 -25.48 -9.44
N LEU A 124 25.50 -26.33 -8.68
CA LEU A 124 25.29 -27.74 -9.02
C LEU A 124 24.22 -27.95 -10.09
N GLN A 125 23.30 -27.00 -10.30
CA GLN A 125 22.18 -27.13 -11.23
C GLN A 125 22.66 -27.35 -12.68
N ASP A 126 23.69 -26.62 -13.11
CA ASP A 126 24.27 -26.76 -14.45
C ASP A 126 24.95 -28.13 -14.63
N ILE A 127 25.61 -28.62 -13.57
CA ILE A 127 26.24 -29.95 -13.56
C ILE A 127 25.17 -31.06 -13.61
N ILE A 128 24.13 -30.95 -12.80
CA ILE A 128 23.00 -31.90 -12.77
C ILE A 128 22.31 -31.97 -14.13
N ALA A 129 22.16 -30.85 -14.83
CA ALA A 129 21.54 -30.82 -16.15
C ALA A 129 22.33 -31.57 -17.23
N ILE A 130 23.66 -31.68 -17.09
CA ILE A 130 24.54 -32.35 -18.06
C ILE A 130 24.79 -33.81 -17.68
N LEU A 131 25.12 -34.07 -16.41
CA LEU A 131 25.59 -35.37 -15.93
C LEU A 131 24.49 -36.20 -15.25
N GLY A 132 23.42 -35.57 -14.76
CA GLY A 132 22.39 -36.22 -13.94
C GLY A 132 22.69 -36.16 -12.45
N LEU A 133 21.68 -36.49 -11.62
CA LEU A 133 21.77 -36.42 -10.17
C LEU A 133 22.68 -37.50 -9.56
N ASP A 134 22.83 -38.63 -10.28
CA ASP A 134 23.56 -39.80 -9.81
C ASP A 134 25.08 -39.62 -9.81
N GLU A 135 25.59 -38.57 -10.45
CA GLU A 135 27.03 -38.29 -10.50
C GLU A 135 27.50 -37.41 -9.32
N LEU A 136 26.57 -36.88 -8.51
CA LEU A 136 26.91 -36.05 -7.36
C LEU A 136 27.34 -36.88 -6.15
N SER A 137 28.25 -36.31 -5.35
CA SER A 137 28.61 -36.83 -4.03
C SER A 137 27.36 -36.93 -3.13
N GLU A 138 27.34 -37.86 -2.17
CA GLU A 138 26.20 -38.02 -1.26
C GLU A 138 25.89 -36.74 -0.47
N GLU A 139 26.92 -35.98 -0.08
CA GLU A 139 26.79 -34.70 0.61
C GLU A 139 26.14 -33.61 -0.27
N ASP A 140 26.56 -33.53 -1.55
CA ASP A 140 25.97 -32.57 -2.49
C ASP A 140 24.53 -32.96 -2.84
N ARG A 141 24.21 -34.25 -2.95
CA ARG A 141 22.83 -34.72 -3.13
C ARG A 141 21.92 -34.31 -1.98
N LEU A 142 22.39 -34.45 -0.74
CA LEU A 142 21.65 -33.99 0.45
C LEU A 142 21.45 -32.46 0.42
N SER A 143 22.50 -31.72 0.06
CA SER A 143 22.43 -30.26 -0.07
C SER A 143 21.43 -29.81 -1.13
N VAL A 144 21.39 -30.50 -2.28
CA VAL A 144 20.43 -30.29 -3.37
C VAL A 144 19.01 -30.63 -2.91
N ALA A 145 18.81 -31.75 -2.22
CA ALA A 145 17.50 -32.15 -1.70
C ALA A 145 16.94 -31.12 -0.70
N ARG A 146 17.77 -30.63 0.23
CA ARG A 146 17.37 -29.57 1.18
C ARG A 146 17.10 -28.25 0.47
N ALA A 147 17.91 -27.87 -0.52
CA ALA A 147 17.69 -26.65 -1.30
C ALA A 147 16.36 -26.71 -2.06
N ARG A 148 16.02 -27.85 -2.68
CA ARG A 148 14.72 -28.05 -3.34
C ARG A 148 13.56 -27.96 -2.37
N LYS A 149 13.67 -28.53 -1.17
CA LYS A 149 12.66 -28.40 -0.09
C LYS A 149 12.48 -26.93 0.32
N ILE A 150 13.56 -26.17 0.43
CA ILE A 150 13.52 -24.74 0.72
C ILE A 150 12.78 -23.97 -0.37
N GLU A 151 13.07 -24.23 -1.65
CA GLU A 151 12.38 -23.56 -2.76
C GLU A 151 10.88 -23.85 -2.77
N ARG A 152 10.48 -25.08 -2.41
CA ARG A 152 9.08 -25.45 -2.25
C ARG A 152 8.45 -24.79 -1.04
N PHE A 153 9.11 -24.77 0.11
CA PHE A 153 8.63 -24.13 1.33
C PHE A 153 8.41 -22.62 1.17
N LEU A 154 9.14 -21.97 0.25
CA LEU A 154 8.94 -20.57 -0.12
C LEU A 154 7.68 -20.33 -0.98
N SER A 155 7.04 -21.38 -1.50
CA SER A 155 5.78 -21.27 -2.22
C SER A 155 4.62 -21.20 -1.22
N GLN A 156 3.96 -20.04 -1.17
CA GLN A 156 2.80 -19.82 -0.30
C GLN A 156 1.55 -19.49 -1.13
N PRO A 157 0.36 -19.96 -0.70
CA PRO A 157 -0.90 -19.53 -1.31
C PRO A 157 -1.16 -18.06 -0.97
N PHE A 158 -1.30 -17.23 -2.00
CA PHE A 158 -1.59 -15.81 -1.83
C PHE A 158 -3.10 -15.54 -1.78
N PHE A 159 -3.53 -14.64 -0.90
CA PHE A 159 -4.93 -14.16 -0.84
C PHE A 159 -5.47 -13.65 -2.18
N VAL A 160 -4.60 -13.01 -2.98
CA VAL A 160 -4.97 -12.51 -4.31
C VAL A 160 -5.07 -13.61 -5.36
N ALA A 161 -4.44 -14.75 -5.12
CA ALA A 161 -4.40 -15.88 -6.04
C ALA A 161 -5.52 -16.89 -5.79
N GLU A 162 -6.27 -16.78 -4.69
CA GLU A 162 -7.37 -17.69 -4.32
C GLU A 162 -8.38 -17.90 -5.46
N VAL A 163 -8.71 -16.83 -6.19
CA VAL A 163 -9.65 -16.85 -7.32
C VAL A 163 -9.12 -17.71 -8.48
N PHE A 164 -7.80 -17.87 -8.60
CA PHE A 164 -7.14 -18.62 -9.66
C PHE A 164 -6.73 -20.03 -9.22
N THR A 165 -6.29 -20.19 -7.97
CA THR A 165 -5.76 -21.47 -7.44
C THR A 165 -6.84 -22.31 -6.77
N GLY A 166 -7.93 -21.70 -6.29
CA GLY A 166 -8.96 -22.39 -5.49
C GLY A 166 -8.54 -22.72 -4.05
N SER A 167 -7.28 -22.48 -3.69
CA SER A 167 -6.75 -22.68 -2.33
C SER A 167 -6.80 -21.37 -1.55
N PRO A 168 -7.26 -21.37 -0.28
CA PRO A 168 -7.30 -20.17 0.53
C PRO A 168 -5.89 -19.66 0.81
N GLY A 169 -5.70 -18.35 0.70
CA GLY A 169 -4.50 -17.66 1.09
C GLY A 169 -4.39 -17.63 2.61
N LYS A 170 -3.15 -17.65 3.09
CA LYS A 170 -2.85 -17.71 4.52
C LYS A 170 -1.68 -16.79 4.83
N TYR A 171 -1.59 -16.41 6.11
CA TYR A 171 -0.56 -15.49 6.60
C TYR A 171 0.36 -16.21 7.56
N VAL A 172 1.67 -16.12 7.31
CA VAL A 172 2.70 -16.79 8.11
C VAL A 172 3.50 -15.75 8.90
N GLY A 173 3.69 -15.98 10.20
CA GLY A 173 4.51 -15.11 11.03
C GLY A 173 6.00 -15.28 10.73
N VAL A 174 6.77 -14.19 10.79
CA VAL A 174 8.23 -14.22 10.54
C VAL A 174 8.95 -15.23 11.45
N ALA A 175 8.52 -15.37 12.70
CA ALA A 175 9.12 -16.33 13.64
C ALA A 175 8.89 -17.79 13.21
N GLU A 176 7.71 -18.11 12.68
CA GLU A 176 7.37 -19.45 12.20
C GLU A 176 8.14 -19.78 10.92
N THR A 177 8.26 -18.81 10.01
CA THR A 177 9.09 -18.95 8.81
C THR A 177 10.54 -19.30 9.20
N ILE A 178 11.14 -18.54 10.13
CA ILE A 178 12.53 -18.76 10.56
C ILE A 178 12.70 -20.15 11.19
N ARG A 179 11.74 -20.57 12.02
CA ARG A 179 11.73 -21.91 12.61
C ARG A 179 11.68 -22.99 11.52
N GLY A 180 10.80 -22.85 10.53
CA GLY A 180 10.70 -23.79 9.41
C GLY A 180 12.01 -23.91 8.64
N PHE A 181 12.65 -22.78 8.34
CA PHE A 181 13.97 -22.75 7.71
C PHE A 181 15.04 -23.47 8.52
N GLN A 182 15.09 -23.24 9.83
CA GLN A 182 16.06 -23.89 10.71
C GLN A 182 15.88 -25.41 10.74
N LEU A 183 14.63 -25.90 10.78
CA LEU A 183 14.33 -27.33 10.77
C LEU A 183 14.77 -27.99 9.44
N ILE A 184 14.53 -27.35 8.30
CA ILE A 184 14.98 -27.88 7.00
C ILE A 184 16.51 -27.87 6.91
N LEU A 185 17.18 -26.83 7.40
CA LEU A 185 18.65 -26.71 7.37
C LEU A 185 19.33 -27.71 8.31
N SER A 186 18.75 -27.94 9.49
CA SER A 186 19.25 -28.91 10.49
C SER A 186 19.13 -30.37 10.03
N GLY A 187 18.28 -30.65 9.04
CA GLY A 187 18.05 -32.00 8.52
C GLY A 187 17.00 -32.80 9.28
N GLU A 188 16.31 -32.19 10.26
CA GLU A 188 15.22 -32.85 11.01
C GLU A 188 14.07 -33.32 10.10
N LEU A 189 13.92 -32.70 8.92
CA LEU A 189 12.85 -32.97 7.96
C LEU A 189 13.34 -33.65 6.68
N ASP A 190 14.50 -34.31 6.73
CA ASP A 190 15.06 -35.00 5.56
C ASP A 190 14.23 -36.20 5.12
N SER A 191 13.51 -36.85 6.04
CA SER A 191 12.62 -38.00 5.76
C SER A 191 11.37 -37.63 4.94
N LEU A 192 10.93 -36.37 4.98
CA LEU A 192 9.72 -35.94 4.28
C LEU A 192 9.98 -35.73 2.78
N PRO A 193 9.01 -36.05 1.91
CA PRO A 193 9.13 -35.79 0.48
C PRO A 193 9.07 -34.28 0.20
N GLU A 194 9.72 -33.83 -0.88
CA GLU A 194 9.72 -32.42 -1.30
C GLU A 194 8.30 -31.86 -1.53
N GLN A 195 7.37 -32.72 -1.95
CA GLN A 195 6.00 -32.35 -2.21
C GLN A 195 5.24 -31.90 -0.95
N ALA A 196 5.63 -32.39 0.23
CA ALA A 196 5.04 -31.98 1.50
C ALA A 196 5.34 -30.51 1.85
N PHE A 197 6.32 -29.90 1.19
CA PHE A 197 6.67 -28.49 1.38
C PHE A 197 6.02 -27.57 0.34
N TYR A 198 5.18 -28.08 -0.55
CA TYR A 198 4.58 -27.27 -1.61
C TYR A 198 3.25 -26.65 -1.16
N LEU A 199 3.14 -25.31 -1.28
CA LEU A 199 1.95 -24.53 -0.90
C LEU A 199 1.47 -24.79 0.54
N VAL A 200 2.43 -24.96 1.45
CA VAL A 200 2.19 -25.09 2.89
C VAL A 200 2.55 -23.79 3.60
N ASP A 201 1.89 -23.54 4.73
CA ASP A 201 2.03 -22.27 5.43
C ASP A 201 3.02 -22.38 6.57
N ASN A 202 2.78 -23.35 7.44
CA ASN A 202 3.65 -23.63 8.58
C ASN A 202 4.32 -24.98 8.39
N ILE A 203 5.51 -25.09 8.97
CA ILE A 203 6.28 -26.33 8.95
C ILE A 203 5.52 -27.49 9.61
N ASP A 204 4.65 -27.18 10.57
CA ASP A 204 3.82 -28.17 11.26
C ASP A 204 2.78 -28.79 10.29
N GLU A 205 2.32 -28.07 9.26
CA GLU A 205 1.42 -28.58 8.21
C GLU A 205 2.18 -29.52 7.25
N ALA A 206 3.43 -29.20 6.94
CA ALA A 206 4.31 -30.08 6.15
C ALA A 206 4.61 -31.41 6.86
N ILE A 207 4.71 -31.40 8.19
CA ILE A 207 4.94 -32.60 9.01
C ILE A 207 3.67 -33.45 9.12
N ALA A 208 2.50 -32.84 9.09
CA ALA A 208 1.22 -33.53 9.22
C ALA A 208 0.74 -34.23 7.94
N THR A 209 1.41 -33.99 6.80
CA THR A 209 1.09 -34.53 5.48
C THR A 209 1.72 -35.91 5.27
#